data_AF-A0A422MEI0-F1
#
_entry.id   AF-A0A422MEI0-F1
#
_cell.length_a   1.000
_cell.length_b   1.000
_cell.length_c   1.000
_cell.angle_alpha   90.00
_cell.angle_beta   90.00
_cell.angle_gamma   90.00
#
_symmetry.space_group_name_H-M   'P 1'
#
loop_
_entity.id
_entity.type
_entity.pdbx_description
1 polymer ?
#
loop_
_entity_poly.entity_id
_entity_poly.type
_entity_poly.pdbx_seq_one_letter_code
_entity_poly.pdbx_strand_id
1 'polypeptide(L)'
;MDILVLVLGILLLLVLIIKFKFNTYVSLIITAVVVALGLGMAPAKIATSIQNGIGAQLGELALVFGFGAMLGRLVADAGGAYRIAHTLINAFGRRGLQLAVVLASFIIGIALFFEVGIVLLVPIVFAIAAEAGVPILTLGIPMAAALSVTHGFLPPHPAPTAISTALGASAGLVLAYGVIIAIPTVYIAGPLFSKLAHRFVPDAFERRGNLKALGPQKTFKLEETPSFGISVLTSLFPVILMAIATVYELVFHGGKLPKTPNGLDNVIAFIGSPSIAMLISLLFAMWAMGYARKLPAKAIMTTLEDAVKSIAMLLLVIGGGGAFKQVLIDGGVGDSVKNLFVGSGISPLPSLQFKCNTLTTRP
;
A
#
# COMPACT_ATOMS: atom_id res chain seq x y z
N MET A 1 -14.24 1.91 31.41
CA MET A 1 -14.95 0.74 30.82
C MET A 1 -14.61 0.59 29.33
N ASP A 2 -14.26 1.67 28.65
CA ASP A 2 -14.05 1.75 27.20
C ASP A 2 -12.95 0.79 26.68
N ILE A 3 -11.87 0.61 27.44
CA ILE A 3 -10.79 -0.34 27.10
C ILE A 3 -11.31 -1.78 27.11
N LEU A 4 -12.20 -2.12 28.05
CA LEU A 4 -12.79 -3.45 28.12
C LEU A 4 -13.72 -3.69 26.92
N VAL A 5 -14.51 -2.67 26.54
CA VAL A 5 -15.35 -2.71 25.33
C VAL A 5 -14.51 -2.84 24.07
N LEU A 6 -13.37 -2.13 23.98
CA LEU A 6 -12.41 -2.26 22.88
C LEU A 6 -11.87 -3.69 22.77
N VAL A 7 -11.37 -4.26 23.87
CA VAL A 7 -10.81 -5.62 23.89
C VAL A 7 -11.87 -6.65 23.49
N LEU A 8 -13.08 -6.53 24.05
CA LEU A 8 -14.21 -7.39 23.68
C LEU A 8 -14.60 -7.22 22.21
N GLY A 9 -14.54 -5.99 21.67
CA GLY A 9 -14.76 -5.71 20.26
C GLY A 9 -13.76 -6.40 19.34
N ILE A 10 -12.46 -6.33 19.68
CA ILE A 10 -11.41 -7.02 18.92
C ILE A 10 -11.62 -8.53 18.98
N LEU A 11 -11.92 -9.09 20.16
CA LEU A 11 -12.21 -10.51 20.32
C LEU A 11 -13.44 -10.94 19.50
N LEU A 12 -14.51 -10.14 19.52
CA LEU A 12 -15.71 -10.37 18.72
C LEU A 12 -15.38 -10.42 17.23
N LEU A 13 -14.62 -9.44 16.73
CA LEU A 13 -14.19 -9.39 15.33
C LEU A 13 -13.39 -10.65 14.96
N LEU A 14 -12.42 -11.05 15.79
CA LEU A 14 -11.61 -12.24 15.58
C LEU A 14 -12.47 -13.51 15.58
N VAL A 15 -13.44 -13.62 16.49
CA VAL A 15 -14.35 -14.78 16.55
C VAL A 15 -15.24 -14.84 15.31
N LEU A 16 -15.79 -13.72 14.85
CA LEU A 16 -16.59 -13.64 13.62
C LEU A 16 -15.81 -14.11 12.39
N ILE A 17 -14.55 -13.70 12.27
CA ILE A 17 -13.71 -14.04 11.11
C ILE A 17 -13.17 -15.48 11.22
N ILE A 18 -12.62 -15.89 12.36
CA ILE A 18 -11.90 -17.16 12.51
C ILE A 18 -12.87 -18.33 12.74
N LYS A 19 -13.81 -18.18 13.68
CA LYS A 19 -14.71 -19.26 14.09
C LYS A 19 -15.93 -19.35 13.17
N PHE A 20 -16.59 -18.21 12.93
CA PHE A 20 -17.80 -18.16 12.11
C PHE A 20 -17.53 -18.00 10.61
N LYS A 21 -16.30 -17.65 10.21
CA LYS A 21 -15.89 -17.47 8.81
C LYS A 21 -16.78 -16.49 8.05
N PHE A 22 -17.27 -15.46 8.74
CA PHE A 22 -18.05 -14.41 8.11
C PHE A 22 -17.15 -13.57 7.19
N ASN A 23 -17.76 -12.95 6.17
CA ASN A 23 -17.04 -12.01 5.31
C ASN A 23 -16.42 -10.90 6.17
N THR A 24 -15.16 -10.56 5.92
CA THR A 24 -14.40 -9.59 6.71
C THR A 24 -15.07 -8.22 6.77
N TYR A 25 -15.62 -7.75 5.65
CA TYR A 25 -16.32 -6.46 5.61
C TYR A 25 -17.56 -6.47 6.51
N VAL A 26 -18.40 -7.51 6.38
CA VAL A 26 -19.60 -7.67 7.20
C VAL A 26 -19.25 -7.76 8.68
N SER A 27 -18.20 -8.52 9.01
CA SER A 27 -17.71 -8.68 10.39
C SER A 27 -17.24 -7.36 10.98
N LEU A 28 -16.54 -6.52 10.20
CA LEU A 28 -16.10 -5.19 10.62
C LEU A 28 -17.27 -4.26 10.91
N ILE A 29 -18.30 -4.24 10.06
CA ILE A 29 -19.48 -3.39 10.27
C ILE A 29 -20.28 -3.85 11.49
N ILE A 30 -20.52 -5.15 11.65
CA ILE A 30 -21.21 -5.70 12.82
C ILE A 30 -20.45 -5.33 14.09
N THR A 31 -19.13 -5.54 14.10
CA THR A 31 -18.29 -5.23 15.26
C THR A 31 -18.33 -3.73 15.57
N ALA A 32 -18.28 -2.86 14.56
CA ALA A 32 -18.40 -1.41 14.74
C ALA A 32 -19.73 -1.02 15.41
N VAL A 33 -20.85 -1.60 14.98
CA VAL A 33 -22.15 -1.34 15.61
C VAL A 33 -22.19 -1.83 17.06
N VAL A 34 -21.73 -3.05 17.33
CA VAL A 34 -21.74 -3.63 18.69
C VAL A 34 -20.85 -2.82 19.64
N VAL A 35 -19.65 -2.43 19.18
CA VAL A 35 -18.71 -1.62 19.97
C VAL A 35 -19.28 -0.21 20.20
N ALA A 36 -19.89 0.42 19.20
CA ALA A 36 -20.52 1.73 19.36
C ALA A 36 -21.60 1.71 20.45
N LEU A 37 -22.44 0.67 20.46
CA LEU A 37 -23.45 0.48 21.50
C LEU A 37 -22.82 0.23 22.87
N GLY A 38 -21.76 -0.58 22.94
CA GLY A 38 -21.01 -0.83 24.18
C GLY A 38 -20.31 0.40 24.74
N LEU A 39 -19.93 1.35 23.89
CA LEU A 39 -19.35 2.66 24.27
C LEU A 39 -20.43 3.70 24.62
N GLY A 40 -21.72 3.34 24.58
CA GLY A 40 -22.82 4.23 24.94
C GLY A 40 -23.14 5.29 23.89
N MET A 41 -22.74 5.09 22.63
CA MET A 41 -23.05 6.03 21.56
C MET A 41 -24.57 6.07 21.29
N ALA A 42 -25.11 7.27 21.05
CA ALA A 42 -26.50 7.43 20.65
C ALA A 42 -26.75 6.65 19.33
N PRO A 43 -27.76 5.75 19.26
CA PRO A 43 -28.00 4.92 18.07
C PRO A 43 -28.12 5.72 16.77
N ALA A 44 -28.70 6.92 16.82
CA ALA A 44 -28.83 7.82 15.69
C ALA A 44 -27.49 8.30 15.10
N LYS A 45 -26.41 8.34 15.90
CA LYS A 45 -25.08 8.79 15.45
C LYS A 45 -24.20 7.64 14.94
N ILE A 46 -24.55 6.39 15.24
CA ILE A 46 -23.73 5.22 14.88
C ILE A 46 -23.61 5.09 13.36
N ALA A 47 -24.73 5.22 12.64
CA ALA A 47 -24.73 5.15 11.18
C ALA A 47 -23.86 6.25 10.55
N THR A 48 -23.96 7.49 11.05
CA THR A 48 -23.16 8.62 10.58
C THR A 48 -21.67 8.43 10.87
N SER A 49 -21.32 7.94 12.06
CA SER A 49 -19.93 7.62 12.43
C SER A 49 -19.34 6.56 11.49
N ILE A 50 -20.08 5.49 11.21
CA ILE A 50 -19.70 4.45 10.25
C ILE A 50 -19.51 5.04 8.85
N GLN A 51 -20.47 5.84 8.35
CA GLN A 51 -20.39 6.47 7.03
C GLN A 51 -19.19 7.41 6.91
N ASN A 52 -18.94 8.22 7.94
CA ASN A 52 -17.79 9.13 7.98
C ASN A 52 -16.47 8.35 7.99
N GLY A 53 -16.38 7.26 8.76
CA GLY A 53 -15.20 6.40 8.79
C GLY A 53 -14.92 5.73 7.44
N ILE A 54 -15.95 5.22 6.78
CA ILE A 54 -15.84 4.67 5.42
C ILE A 54 -15.42 5.77 4.44
N GLY A 55 -16.09 6.91 4.45
CA GLY A 55 -15.87 8.01 3.52
C GLY A 55 -14.48 8.63 3.65
N ALA A 56 -13.99 8.82 4.88
CA ALA A 56 -12.64 9.33 5.13
C ALA A 56 -11.57 8.37 4.58
N GLN A 57 -11.77 7.06 4.75
CA GLN A 57 -10.81 6.06 4.29
C GLN A 57 -10.87 5.85 2.76
N LEU A 58 -12.07 5.76 2.19
CA LEU A 58 -12.25 5.53 0.76
C LEU A 58 -12.05 6.79 -0.08
N GLY A 59 -12.28 7.98 0.45
CA GLY A 59 -12.14 9.24 -0.30
C GLY A 59 -10.74 9.43 -0.88
N GLU A 60 -9.71 9.08 -0.11
CA GLU A 60 -8.32 9.10 -0.57
C GLU A 60 -7.98 7.84 -1.37
N LEU A 61 -8.33 6.65 -0.85
CA LEU A 61 -7.81 5.39 -1.38
C LEU A 61 -8.55 4.85 -2.61
N ALA A 62 -9.82 5.17 -2.81
CA ALA A 62 -10.62 4.58 -3.89
C ALA A 62 -10.08 4.95 -5.28
N LEU A 63 -9.70 6.22 -5.49
CA LEU A 63 -9.11 6.66 -6.76
C LEU A 63 -7.77 6.00 -6.98
N VAL A 64 -6.92 6.02 -5.97
CA VAL A 64 -5.54 5.54 -6.07
C VAL A 64 -5.48 4.03 -6.29
N PHE A 65 -6.27 3.24 -5.55
CA PHE A 65 -6.37 1.79 -5.74
C PHE A 65 -7.08 1.45 -7.04
N GLY A 66 -8.18 2.13 -7.35
CA GLY A 66 -8.94 1.94 -8.58
C GLY A 66 -8.04 2.05 -9.81
N PHE A 67 -7.37 3.18 -9.93
CA PHE A 67 -6.45 3.45 -11.04
C PHE A 67 -5.18 2.59 -10.96
N GLY A 68 -4.69 2.25 -9.76
CA GLY A 68 -3.52 1.39 -9.60
C GLY A 68 -3.73 -0.04 -10.03
N ALA A 69 -4.88 -0.62 -9.67
CA ALA A 69 -5.26 -1.95 -10.13
C ALA A 69 -5.45 -1.97 -11.66
N MET A 70 -6.12 -0.95 -12.20
CA MET A 70 -6.30 -0.78 -13.64
C MET A 70 -4.96 -0.67 -14.39
N LEU A 71 -4.05 0.17 -13.90
CA LEU A 71 -2.71 0.35 -14.47
C LEU A 71 -1.91 -0.94 -14.40
N GLY A 72 -1.86 -1.59 -13.24
CA GLY A 72 -1.15 -2.85 -13.04
C GLY A 72 -1.68 -3.96 -13.95
N ARG A 73 -3.02 -4.05 -14.10
CA ARG A 73 -3.65 -5.02 -15.00
C ARG A 73 -3.35 -4.71 -16.47
N LEU A 74 -3.40 -3.45 -16.90
CA LEU A 74 -3.03 -3.06 -18.27
C LEU A 74 -1.58 -3.43 -18.60
N VAL A 75 -0.63 -3.15 -17.69
CA VAL A 75 0.79 -3.51 -17.88
C VAL A 75 0.96 -5.04 -17.93
N ALA A 76 0.26 -5.78 -17.07
CA ALA A 76 0.31 -7.24 -17.06
C ALA A 76 -0.31 -7.85 -18.34
N ASP A 77 -1.50 -7.41 -18.73
CA ASP A 77 -2.21 -7.89 -19.93
C ASP A 77 -1.52 -7.50 -21.23
N ALA A 78 -0.72 -6.42 -21.20
CA ALA A 78 0.15 -6.03 -22.29
C ALA A 78 1.43 -6.87 -22.39
N GLY A 79 1.80 -7.64 -21.37
CA GLY A 79 3.09 -8.33 -21.32
C GLY A 79 4.25 -7.41 -20.93
N GLY A 80 3.98 -6.20 -20.43
CA GLY A 80 5.02 -5.30 -19.93
C GLY A 80 5.73 -5.88 -18.70
N ALA A 81 4.97 -6.48 -17.78
CA ALA A 81 5.54 -7.18 -16.62
C ALA A 81 6.44 -8.36 -17.05
N TYR A 82 6.04 -9.08 -18.10
CA TYR A 82 6.83 -10.16 -18.70
C TYR A 82 8.15 -9.64 -19.29
N ARG A 83 8.12 -8.54 -20.05
CA ARG A 83 9.34 -7.90 -20.58
C ARG A 83 10.28 -7.44 -19.47
N ILE A 84 9.74 -6.84 -18.41
CA ILE A 84 10.52 -6.39 -17.24
C ILE A 84 11.19 -7.60 -16.59
N ALA A 85 10.46 -8.68 -16.36
CA ALA A 85 10.98 -9.90 -15.79
C ALA A 85 12.16 -10.46 -16.59
N HIS A 86 11.96 -10.67 -17.89
CA HIS A 86 13.00 -11.25 -18.75
C HIS A 86 14.24 -10.36 -18.83
N THR A 87 14.08 -9.04 -18.87
CA THR A 87 15.21 -8.09 -18.87
C THR A 87 15.98 -8.13 -17.55
N LEU A 88 15.27 -8.16 -16.42
CA LEU A 88 15.91 -8.25 -15.10
C LEU A 88 16.63 -9.59 -14.89
N ILE A 89 16.04 -10.70 -15.35
CA ILE A 89 16.65 -12.03 -15.29
C ILE A 89 17.94 -12.06 -16.12
N ASN A 90 17.92 -11.48 -17.32
CA ASN A 90 19.11 -11.41 -18.18
C ASN A 90 20.22 -10.51 -17.59
N ALA A 91 19.85 -9.40 -16.94
CA ALA A 91 20.81 -8.45 -16.40
C ALA A 91 21.41 -8.88 -15.05
N PHE A 92 20.58 -9.35 -14.12
CA PHE A 92 20.97 -9.64 -12.73
C PHE A 92 21.05 -11.14 -12.40
N GLY A 93 20.57 -12.00 -13.29
CA GLY A 93 20.42 -13.43 -13.03
C GLY A 93 19.33 -13.74 -12.00
N ARG A 94 18.99 -15.03 -11.86
CA ARG A 94 17.95 -15.50 -10.92
C ARG A 94 18.26 -15.16 -9.45
N ARG A 95 19.54 -15.11 -9.08
CA ARG A 95 19.98 -14.78 -7.70
C ARG A 95 19.89 -13.28 -7.40
N GLY A 96 20.11 -12.42 -8.40
CA GLY A 96 20.04 -10.96 -8.23
C GLY A 96 18.61 -10.40 -8.28
N LEU A 97 17.65 -11.19 -8.75
CA LEU A 97 16.25 -10.78 -8.90
C LEU A 97 15.60 -10.34 -7.58
N GLN A 98 15.91 -11.01 -6.47
CA GLN A 98 15.41 -10.64 -5.16
C GLN A 98 15.87 -9.22 -4.77
N LEU A 99 17.14 -8.91 -5.01
CA LEU A 99 17.70 -7.59 -4.69
C LEU A 99 17.15 -6.51 -5.63
N ALA A 100 16.98 -6.82 -6.92
CA ALA A 100 16.37 -5.91 -7.88
C ALA A 100 14.93 -5.52 -7.47
N VAL A 101 14.13 -6.49 -7.03
CA VAL A 101 12.77 -6.25 -6.52
C VAL A 101 12.80 -5.39 -5.26
N VAL A 102 13.72 -5.65 -4.32
CA VAL A 102 13.87 -4.83 -3.11
C VAL A 102 14.22 -3.39 -3.44
N LEU A 103 15.23 -3.17 -4.30
CA LEU A 103 15.65 -1.82 -4.70
C LEU A 103 14.53 -1.07 -5.42
N ALA A 104 13.84 -1.73 -6.36
CA ALA A 104 12.68 -1.15 -7.03
C ALA A 104 11.57 -0.78 -6.03
N SER A 105 11.23 -1.69 -5.12
CA SER A 105 10.19 -1.46 -4.12
C SER A 105 10.57 -0.35 -3.13
N PHE A 106 11.85 -0.24 -2.78
CA PHE A 106 12.34 0.82 -1.90
C PHE A 106 12.23 2.19 -2.56
N ILE A 107 12.66 2.33 -3.81
CA ILE A 107 12.55 3.58 -4.58
C ILE A 107 11.09 3.98 -4.72
N ILE A 108 10.24 3.02 -5.09
CA ILE A 108 8.80 3.25 -5.25
C ILE A 108 8.17 3.66 -3.91
N GLY A 109 8.54 2.99 -2.83
CA GLY A 109 7.99 3.23 -1.50
C GLY A 109 8.42 4.55 -0.85
N ILE A 110 9.38 5.29 -1.40
CA ILE A 110 9.68 6.67 -0.97
C ILE A 110 8.59 7.63 -1.45
N ALA A 111 8.06 7.42 -2.65
CA ALA A 111 7.11 8.32 -3.29
C ALA A 111 5.65 7.83 -3.22
N LEU A 112 5.42 6.52 -3.11
CA LEU A 112 4.07 5.94 -3.03
C LEU A 112 3.74 5.47 -1.61
N PHE A 113 2.46 5.60 -1.26
CA PHE A 113 1.89 4.92 -0.11
C PHE A 113 2.06 3.40 -0.23
N PHE A 114 2.24 2.76 0.93
CA PHE A 114 2.46 1.32 1.05
C PHE A 114 1.39 0.52 0.31
N GLU A 115 0.13 0.87 0.53
CA GLU A 115 -1.00 0.17 -0.01
C GLU A 115 -1.03 0.21 -1.54
N VAL A 116 -0.71 1.38 -2.09
CA VAL A 116 -0.70 1.66 -3.53
C VAL A 116 0.45 0.93 -4.20
N GLY A 117 1.63 0.99 -3.59
CA GLY A 117 2.80 0.26 -4.01
C GLY A 117 2.54 -1.25 -4.05
N ILE A 118 1.83 -1.81 -3.06
CA ILE A 118 1.45 -3.23 -3.04
C ILE A 118 0.51 -3.56 -4.20
N VAL A 119 -0.57 -2.81 -4.38
CA VAL A 119 -1.56 -3.09 -5.45
C VAL A 119 -0.90 -3.06 -6.84
N LEU A 120 0.04 -2.15 -7.05
CA LEU A 120 0.80 -2.03 -8.30
C LEU A 120 1.84 -3.15 -8.48
N LEU A 121 2.63 -3.44 -7.44
CA LEU A 121 3.78 -4.33 -7.55
C LEU A 121 3.40 -5.81 -7.45
N VAL A 122 2.36 -6.18 -6.72
CA VAL A 122 1.91 -7.58 -6.60
C VAL A 122 1.75 -8.29 -7.95
N PRO A 123 1.00 -7.76 -8.93
CA PRO A 123 0.87 -8.43 -10.23
C PRO A 123 2.20 -8.52 -10.99
N ILE A 124 3.06 -7.50 -10.88
CA ILE A 124 4.37 -7.47 -11.53
C ILE A 124 5.32 -8.50 -10.92
N VAL A 125 5.43 -8.51 -9.59
CA VAL A 125 6.27 -9.46 -8.83
C VAL A 125 5.79 -10.89 -9.04
N PHE A 126 4.47 -11.10 -9.14
CA PHE A 126 3.92 -12.40 -9.49
C PHE A 126 4.39 -12.85 -10.88
N ALA A 127 4.22 -12.01 -11.90
CA ALA A 127 4.65 -12.32 -13.27
C ALA A 127 6.16 -12.61 -13.32
N ILE A 128 6.96 -11.81 -12.61
CA ILE A 128 8.41 -12.01 -12.47
C ILE A 128 8.72 -13.36 -11.80
N ALA A 129 8.04 -13.71 -10.70
CA ALA A 129 8.25 -14.96 -9.99
C ALA A 129 7.90 -16.18 -10.86
N ALA A 130 6.77 -16.11 -11.55
CA ALA A 130 6.30 -17.14 -12.47
C ALA A 130 7.31 -17.36 -13.61
N GLU A 131 7.81 -16.29 -14.22
CA GLU A 131 8.76 -16.38 -15.33
C GLU A 131 10.15 -16.84 -14.87
N ALA A 132 10.63 -16.35 -13.73
CA ALA A 132 11.91 -16.75 -13.18
C ALA A 132 11.90 -18.19 -12.61
N GLY A 133 10.72 -18.79 -12.46
CA GLY A 133 10.54 -20.12 -11.85
C GLY A 133 10.90 -20.14 -10.37
N VAL A 134 10.69 -19.03 -9.65
CA VAL A 134 10.98 -18.91 -8.22
C VAL A 134 9.69 -18.78 -7.41
N PRO A 135 9.67 -19.21 -6.13
CA PRO A 135 8.53 -18.98 -5.26
C PRO A 135 8.15 -17.49 -5.16
N ILE A 136 6.86 -17.19 -5.26
CA ILE A 136 6.34 -15.82 -5.19
C ILE A 136 6.72 -15.17 -3.86
N LEU A 137 6.68 -15.92 -2.76
CA LEU A 137 7.04 -15.43 -1.42
C LEU A 137 8.51 -15.00 -1.31
N THR A 138 9.40 -15.56 -2.14
CA THR A 138 10.82 -15.16 -2.18
C THR A 138 11.00 -13.72 -2.66
N LEU A 139 10.09 -13.23 -3.51
CA LEU A 139 10.09 -11.85 -4.01
C LEU A 139 9.07 -10.97 -3.28
N GLY A 140 7.91 -11.52 -2.93
CA GLY A 140 6.81 -10.80 -2.29
C GLY A 140 7.09 -10.37 -0.86
N ILE A 141 7.78 -11.19 -0.05
CA ILE A 141 8.16 -10.80 1.32
C ILE A 141 9.14 -9.62 1.30
N PRO A 142 10.26 -9.66 0.54
CA PRO A 142 11.17 -8.53 0.45
C PRO A 142 10.53 -7.26 -0.15
N MET A 143 9.65 -7.40 -1.15
CA MET A 143 8.86 -6.30 -1.69
C MET A 143 8.01 -5.63 -0.61
N ALA A 144 7.22 -6.42 0.14
CA ALA A 144 6.36 -5.90 1.21
C ALA A 144 7.18 -5.26 2.35
N ALA A 145 8.33 -5.85 2.71
CA ALA A 145 9.22 -5.28 3.71
C ALA A 145 9.79 -3.92 3.27
N ALA A 146 10.25 -3.82 2.01
CA ALA A 146 10.76 -2.56 1.46
C ALA A 146 9.70 -1.46 1.49
N LEU A 147 8.49 -1.73 0.98
CA LEU A 147 7.39 -0.77 0.97
C LEU A 147 6.94 -0.39 2.40
N SER A 148 6.91 -1.35 3.33
CA SER A 148 6.45 -1.12 4.70
C SER A 148 7.43 -0.24 5.47
N VAL A 149 8.74 -0.52 5.36
CA VAL A 149 9.77 0.27 6.05
C VAL A 149 9.81 1.70 5.51
N THR A 150 9.74 1.89 4.19
CA THR A 150 9.76 3.25 3.62
C THR A 150 8.54 4.06 4.05
N HIS A 151 7.36 3.44 4.06
CA HIS A 151 6.12 4.07 4.52
C HIS A 151 6.16 4.47 6.00
N GLY A 152 6.76 3.63 6.84
CA GLY A 152 6.85 3.86 8.28
C GLY A 152 7.96 4.83 8.70
N PHE A 153 9.07 4.90 7.95
CA PHE A 153 10.29 5.57 8.43
C PHE A 153 10.58 6.90 7.71
N LEU A 154 10.08 7.09 6.48
CA LEU A 154 10.57 8.17 5.61
C LEU A 154 9.49 9.25 5.37
N PRO A 155 9.76 10.53 5.70
CA PRO A 155 9.02 11.66 5.15
C PRO A 155 9.08 11.64 3.61
N PRO A 156 8.04 12.07 2.87
CA PRO A 156 6.89 12.88 3.32
C PRO A 156 5.68 12.09 3.86
N HIS A 157 5.79 10.79 4.14
CA HIS A 157 4.65 10.00 4.62
C HIS A 157 3.97 10.62 5.86
N PRO A 158 2.62 10.57 5.97
CA PRO A 158 1.88 11.31 6.98
C PRO A 158 2.36 11.08 8.41
N ALA A 159 2.69 9.82 8.77
CA ALA A 159 3.14 9.50 10.13
C ALA A 159 4.55 10.05 10.45
N PRO A 160 5.61 9.76 9.67
CA PRO A 160 6.92 10.41 9.83
C PRO A 160 6.86 11.94 9.79
N THR A 161 6.07 12.51 8.88
CA THR A 161 5.94 13.96 8.72
C THR A 161 5.22 14.60 9.91
N ALA A 162 4.15 13.98 10.43
CA ALA A 162 3.44 14.46 11.60
C ALA A 162 4.33 14.46 12.85
N ILE A 163 5.13 13.40 13.05
CA ILE A 163 6.07 13.31 14.16
C ILE A 163 7.17 14.38 14.02
N SER A 164 7.72 14.53 12.81
CA SER A 164 8.74 15.54 12.52
C SER A 164 8.23 16.95 12.83
N THR A 165 6.99 17.23 12.44
CA THR A 165 6.33 18.52 12.69
C THR A 165 6.05 18.73 14.17
N ALA A 166 5.54 17.71 14.87
CA ALA A 166 5.25 17.78 16.30
C ALA A 166 6.51 17.99 17.17
N LEU A 167 7.64 17.44 16.74
CA LEU A 167 8.94 17.59 17.42
C LEU A 167 9.76 18.79 16.93
N GLY A 168 9.28 19.53 15.93
CA GLY A 168 10.03 20.63 15.30
C GLY A 168 11.31 20.18 14.56
N ALA A 169 11.42 18.90 14.20
CA ALA A 169 12.55 18.35 13.47
C ALA A 169 12.45 18.71 11.97
N SER A 170 13.60 18.91 11.31
CA SER A 170 13.60 19.17 9.87
C SER A 170 13.31 17.89 9.08
N ALA A 171 12.39 17.99 8.11
CA ALA A 171 11.97 16.85 7.28
C ALA A 171 13.16 16.21 6.54
N GLY A 172 14.11 17.02 6.08
CA GLY A 172 15.32 16.53 5.40
C GLY A 172 16.25 15.71 6.31
N LEU A 173 16.43 16.10 7.58
CA LEU A 173 17.25 15.32 8.51
C LEU A 173 16.56 14.02 8.89
N VAL A 174 15.24 14.06 9.13
CA VAL A 174 14.46 12.85 9.44
C VAL A 174 14.48 11.89 8.25
N LEU A 175 14.40 12.39 7.01
CA LEU A 175 14.57 11.58 5.80
C LEU A 175 15.96 10.96 5.72
N ALA A 176 17.03 11.74 5.94
CA ALA A 176 18.40 11.24 5.86
C ALA A 176 18.67 10.12 6.88
N TYR A 177 18.34 10.35 8.16
CA TYR A 177 18.46 9.32 9.19
C TYR A 177 17.52 8.14 8.94
N GLY A 178 16.30 8.42 8.48
CA GLY A 178 15.33 7.41 8.09
C GLY A 178 15.88 6.46 7.03
N VAL A 179 16.51 6.96 5.97
CA VAL A 179 17.11 6.13 4.91
C VAL A 179 18.26 5.28 5.45
N ILE A 180 19.13 5.85 6.29
CA ILE A 180 20.25 5.13 6.92
C ILE A 180 19.74 3.94 7.73
N ILE A 181 18.64 4.09 8.47
CA ILE A 181 18.04 3.02 9.28
C ILE A 181 17.17 2.09 8.42
N ALA A 182 16.54 2.61 7.37
CA ALA A 182 15.65 1.83 6.50
C ALA A 182 16.41 0.77 5.71
N ILE A 183 17.60 1.07 5.17
CA ILE A 183 18.41 0.12 4.39
C ILE A 183 18.70 -1.20 5.18
N PRO A 184 19.30 -1.15 6.39
CA PRO A 184 19.55 -2.38 7.15
C PRO A 184 18.25 -3.05 7.58
N THR A 185 17.21 -2.28 7.93
CA THR A 185 15.91 -2.83 8.32
C THR A 185 15.26 -3.62 7.18
N VAL A 186 15.28 -3.08 5.95
CA VAL A 186 14.76 -3.76 4.75
C VAL A 186 15.57 -5.00 4.42
N TYR A 187 16.90 -4.96 4.57
CA TYR A 187 17.74 -6.13 4.34
C TYR A 187 17.42 -7.28 5.32
N ILE A 188 17.24 -6.95 6.60
CA ILE A 188 16.93 -7.91 7.66
C ILE A 188 15.48 -8.43 7.52
N ALA A 189 14.50 -7.55 7.42
CA ALA A 189 13.08 -7.90 7.36
C ALA A 189 12.63 -8.45 6.00
N GLY A 190 13.39 -8.18 4.94
CA GLY A 190 13.10 -8.64 3.58
C GLY A 190 13.90 -9.89 3.20
N PRO A 191 15.04 -9.76 2.50
CA PRO A 191 15.80 -10.91 2.00
C PRO A 191 16.24 -11.91 3.08
N LEU A 192 16.75 -11.43 4.22
CA LEU A 192 17.25 -12.32 5.28
C LEU A 192 16.10 -13.08 5.94
N PHE A 193 15.02 -12.38 6.30
CA PHE A 193 13.82 -13.01 6.82
C PHE A 193 13.17 -13.96 5.82
N SER A 194 13.15 -13.63 4.52
CA SER A 194 12.61 -14.53 3.48
C SER A 194 13.37 -15.85 3.41
N LYS A 195 14.71 -15.83 3.51
CA LYS A 195 15.53 -17.05 3.60
C LYS A 195 15.23 -17.86 4.86
N LEU A 196 15.06 -17.18 5.99
CA LEU A 196 14.74 -17.82 7.26
C LEU A 196 13.33 -18.45 7.24
N ALA A 197 12.34 -17.73 6.70
CA ALA A 197 10.98 -18.19 6.55
C ALA A 197 10.88 -19.41 5.63
N HIS A 198 11.69 -19.46 4.56
CA HIS A 198 11.78 -20.63 3.69
C HIS A 198 12.27 -21.88 4.43
N ARG A 199 13.15 -21.71 5.42
CA ARG A 199 13.65 -22.82 6.27
C ARG A 199 12.60 -23.29 7.28
N PHE A 200 11.78 -22.39 7.82
CA PHE A 200 10.77 -22.74 8.83
C PHE A 200 9.48 -23.29 8.24
N VAL A 201 9.05 -22.79 7.08
CA VAL A 201 7.78 -23.18 6.45
C VAL A 201 8.00 -23.40 4.94
N PRO A 202 8.75 -24.46 4.55
CA PRO A 202 9.05 -24.73 3.14
C PRO A 202 7.79 -24.94 2.31
N ASP A 203 6.78 -25.62 2.85
CA ASP A 203 5.50 -25.90 2.18
C ASP A 203 4.78 -24.63 1.71
N ALA A 204 4.94 -23.51 2.43
CA ALA A 204 4.31 -22.24 2.05
C ALA A 204 4.95 -21.65 0.77
N PHE A 205 6.23 -21.92 0.53
CA PHE A 205 6.97 -21.45 -0.65
C PHE A 205 6.75 -22.35 -1.87
N GLU A 206 6.41 -23.63 -1.68
CA GLU A 206 6.09 -24.53 -2.79
C GLU A 206 4.69 -24.26 -3.39
N ARG A 207 3.81 -23.59 -2.65
CA ARG A 207 2.50 -23.17 -3.16
C ARG A 207 2.67 -22.16 -4.29
N ARG A 208 2.45 -22.62 -5.52
CA ARG A 208 2.19 -21.73 -6.66
C ARG A 208 0.89 -20.98 -6.37
N GLY A 209 0.99 -19.67 -6.16
CA GLY A 209 -0.12 -18.84 -5.69
C GLY A 209 -1.40 -19.05 -6.50
N ASN A 210 -2.54 -19.13 -5.82
CA ASN A 210 -3.82 -19.39 -6.44
C ASN A 210 -4.36 -18.09 -7.06
N LEU A 211 -4.06 -17.89 -8.36
CA LEU A 211 -4.27 -16.67 -9.15
C LEU A 211 -5.71 -16.30 -9.49
N LYS A 212 -6.72 -17.04 -9.03
CA LYS A 212 -8.12 -16.72 -9.36
C LYS A 212 -8.50 -15.28 -8.98
N ALA A 213 -7.83 -14.69 -7.98
CA ALA A 213 -8.07 -13.31 -7.55
C ALA A 213 -7.45 -12.23 -8.44
N LEU A 214 -6.40 -12.51 -9.22
CA LEU A 214 -5.69 -11.51 -10.03
C LEU A 214 -6.00 -11.61 -11.53
N GLY A 215 -6.85 -12.55 -11.95
CA GLY A 215 -7.26 -12.79 -13.33
C GLY A 215 -6.37 -13.79 -14.09
N PRO A 216 -6.79 -14.25 -15.28
CA PRO A 216 -6.03 -15.21 -16.08
C PRO A 216 -4.68 -14.62 -16.47
N GLN A 217 -3.62 -15.42 -16.33
CA GLN A 217 -2.27 -15.10 -16.81
C GLN A 217 -2.18 -15.46 -18.28
N LYS A 218 -1.85 -14.49 -19.12
CA LYS A 218 -1.56 -14.75 -20.53
C LYS A 218 -0.10 -15.16 -20.68
N THR A 219 0.15 -16.19 -21.48
CA THR A 219 1.51 -16.53 -21.92
C THR A 219 1.89 -15.58 -23.05
N PHE A 220 3.01 -14.88 -22.91
CA PHE A 220 3.49 -13.94 -23.92
C PHE A 220 4.69 -14.51 -24.65
N LYS A 221 4.81 -14.16 -25.93
CA LYS A 221 6.08 -14.24 -26.66
C LYS A 221 6.79 -12.90 -26.57
N LEU A 222 8.13 -12.90 -26.53
CA LEU A 222 8.90 -11.66 -26.37
C LEU A 222 8.67 -10.66 -27.51
N GLU A 223 8.41 -11.13 -28.72
CA GLU A 223 8.13 -10.31 -29.90
C GLU A 223 6.80 -9.55 -29.79
N GLU A 224 5.87 -10.11 -29.03
CA GLU A 224 4.55 -9.55 -28.79
C GLU A 224 4.51 -8.66 -27.55
N THR A 225 5.66 -8.38 -26.90
CA THR A 225 5.70 -7.56 -25.67
C THR A 225 6.12 -6.13 -25.97
N PRO A 226 5.65 -5.12 -25.20
CA PRO A 226 6.16 -3.76 -25.31
C PRO A 226 7.65 -3.72 -24.97
N SER A 227 8.35 -2.69 -25.45
CA SER A 227 9.76 -2.49 -25.12
C SER A 227 9.96 -2.33 -23.60
N PHE A 228 11.14 -2.67 -23.11
CA PHE A 228 11.48 -2.57 -21.69
C PHE A 228 11.30 -1.13 -21.17
N GLY A 229 11.79 -0.14 -21.91
CA GLY A 229 11.71 1.27 -21.54
C GLY A 229 10.27 1.75 -21.36
N ILE A 230 9.37 1.43 -22.31
CA ILE A 230 7.95 1.79 -22.20
C ILE A 230 7.29 1.04 -21.04
N SER A 231 7.62 -0.24 -20.85
CA SER A 231 7.09 -1.05 -19.74
C SER A 231 7.44 -0.46 -18.38
N VAL A 232 8.70 -0.10 -18.17
CA VAL A 232 9.18 0.52 -16.94
C VAL A 232 8.60 1.91 -16.79
N LEU A 233 8.62 2.73 -17.84
CA LEU A 233 8.10 4.10 -17.81
C LEU A 233 6.61 4.12 -17.47
N THR A 234 5.79 3.26 -18.09
CA THR A 234 4.35 3.18 -17.79
C THR A 234 4.09 2.68 -16.38
N SER A 235 4.86 1.70 -15.89
CA SER A 235 4.69 1.16 -14.54
C SER A 235 5.11 2.15 -13.46
N LEU A 236 6.17 2.91 -13.71
CA LEU A 236 6.74 3.89 -12.78
C LEU A 236 6.23 5.31 -13.00
N PHE A 237 5.37 5.55 -14.00
CA PHE A 237 4.86 6.89 -14.31
C PHE A 237 4.28 7.62 -13.10
N PRO A 238 3.41 7.01 -12.25
CA PRO A 238 2.86 7.74 -11.10
C PRO A 238 3.95 8.06 -10.08
N VAL A 239 4.89 7.14 -9.89
CA VAL A 239 6.04 7.29 -9.00
C VAL A 239 6.91 8.46 -9.46
N ILE A 240 7.16 8.58 -10.77
CA ILE A 240 7.97 9.65 -11.34
C ILE A 240 7.29 11.01 -11.11
N LEU A 241 5.98 11.12 -11.37
CA LEU A 241 5.23 12.37 -11.14
C LEU A 241 5.25 12.78 -9.67
N MET A 242 4.99 11.83 -8.76
CA MET A 242 4.99 12.08 -7.32
C MET A 242 6.40 12.39 -6.79
N ALA A 243 7.43 11.72 -7.30
CA ALA A 243 8.81 11.99 -6.94
C ALA A 243 9.26 13.38 -7.39
N ILE A 244 8.88 13.82 -8.60
CA ILE A 244 9.16 15.18 -9.08
C ILE A 244 8.54 16.21 -8.13
N ALA A 245 7.28 16.03 -7.74
CA ALA A 245 6.61 16.93 -6.81
C ALA A 245 7.25 16.92 -5.42
N THR A 246 7.58 15.74 -4.90
CA THR A 246 8.24 15.57 -3.60
C THR A 246 9.62 16.24 -3.59
N VAL A 247 10.44 16.02 -4.62
CA VAL A 247 11.76 16.65 -4.76
C VAL A 247 11.63 18.16 -4.86
N TYR A 248 10.65 18.65 -5.63
CA TYR A 248 10.37 20.08 -5.74
C TYR A 248 10.02 20.70 -4.37
N GLU A 249 9.10 20.10 -3.61
CA GLU A 249 8.73 20.58 -2.27
C GLU A 249 9.90 20.55 -1.28
N LEU A 250 10.74 19.51 -1.34
CA LEU A 250 11.91 19.40 -0.48
C LEU A 250 12.99 20.45 -0.81
N VAL A 251 13.27 20.69 -2.09
CA VAL A 251 14.33 21.59 -2.55
C VAL A 251 13.94 23.06 -2.46
N PHE A 252 12.74 23.41 -2.92
CA PHE A 252 12.31 24.80 -3.02
C PHE A 252 11.67 25.31 -1.72
N HIS A 253 11.00 24.45 -0.96
CA HIS A 253 10.27 24.85 0.24
C HIS A 253 10.82 24.24 1.54
N GLY A 254 11.95 23.54 1.47
CA GLY A 254 12.60 22.93 2.64
C GLY A 254 11.72 21.92 3.38
N GLY A 255 10.74 21.33 2.68
CA GLY A 255 9.75 20.42 3.28
C GLY A 255 8.65 21.11 4.09
N LYS A 256 8.42 22.42 3.90
CA LYS A 256 7.28 23.16 4.47
C LYS A 256 6.37 23.65 3.36
N LEU A 257 5.07 23.70 3.58
CA LEU A 257 4.15 24.28 2.59
C LEU A 257 4.44 25.79 2.40
N PRO A 258 4.55 26.30 1.17
CA PRO A 258 4.79 27.73 0.93
C PRO A 258 3.68 28.58 1.54
N LYS A 259 4.06 29.64 2.26
CA LYS A 259 3.13 30.62 2.84
C LYS A 259 2.40 31.45 1.76
N THR A 260 2.97 31.52 0.56
CA THR A 260 2.40 32.18 -0.63
C THR A 260 2.70 31.31 -1.87
N PRO A 261 1.80 30.39 -2.26
CA PRO A 261 2.04 29.51 -3.40
C PRO A 261 2.04 30.29 -4.73
N ASN A 262 3.09 30.14 -5.52
CA ASN A 262 3.15 30.59 -6.90
C ASN A 262 2.29 29.70 -7.81
N GLY A 263 1.96 30.16 -9.02
CA GLY A 263 1.21 29.36 -9.99
C GLY A 263 1.86 28.01 -10.32
N LEU A 264 3.19 27.96 -10.33
CA LEU A 264 3.97 26.72 -10.49
C LEU A 264 3.84 25.76 -9.30
N ASP A 265 3.80 26.28 -8.06
CA ASP A 265 3.64 25.46 -6.86
C ASP A 265 2.31 24.70 -6.90
N ASN A 266 1.23 25.37 -7.30
CA ASN A 266 -0.10 24.77 -7.41
C ASN A 266 -0.16 23.68 -8.49
N VAL A 267 0.49 23.89 -9.63
CA VAL A 267 0.55 22.89 -10.71
C VAL A 267 1.33 21.66 -10.28
N ILE A 268 2.47 21.84 -9.62
CA ILE A 268 3.31 20.74 -9.15
C ILE A 268 2.60 19.96 -8.05
N ALA A 269 1.98 20.64 -7.08
CA ALA A 269 1.18 20.00 -6.04
C ALA A 269 -0.02 19.23 -6.63
N PHE A 270 -0.68 19.79 -7.67
CA PHE A 270 -1.79 19.12 -8.35
C PHE A 270 -1.34 17.85 -9.06
N ILE A 271 -0.32 17.92 -9.91
CA ILE A 271 0.21 16.77 -10.68
C ILE A 271 0.84 15.73 -9.74
N GLY A 272 1.47 16.19 -8.66
CA GLY A 272 2.08 15.35 -7.63
C GLY A 272 1.09 14.69 -6.68
N SER A 273 -0.17 15.12 -6.65
CA SER A 273 -1.17 14.51 -5.79
C SER A 273 -1.43 13.06 -6.22
N PRO A 274 -1.47 12.09 -5.28
CA PRO A 274 -1.60 10.67 -5.61
C PRO A 274 -2.77 10.37 -6.56
N SER A 275 -3.93 10.96 -6.32
CA SER A 275 -5.14 10.74 -7.14
C SER A 275 -4.96 11.20 -8.59
N ILE A 276 -4.37 12.38 -8.79
CA ILE A 276 -4.17 12.96 -10.13
C ILE A 276 -3.00 12.28 -10.84
N ALA A 277 -1.89 12.03 -10.14
CA ALA A 277 -0.74 11.30 -10.68
C ALA A 277 -1.18 9.93 -11.22
N MET A 278 -2.01 9.21 -10.48
CA MET A 278 -2.54 7.91 -10.90
C MET A 278 -3.49 8.01 -12.08
N LEU A 279 -4.35 9.04 -12.14
CA LEU A 279 -5.22 9.27 -13.28
C LEU A 279 -4.43 9.54 -14.56
N ILE A 280 -3.46 10.47 -14.51
CA ILE A 280 -2.59 10.78 -15.65
C ILE A 280 -1.83 9.52 -16.09
N SER A 281 -1.31 8.76 -15.13
CA SER A 281 -0.60 7.50 -15.39
C SER A 281 -1.48 6.44 -16.03
N LEU A 282 -2.74 6.34 -15.62
CA LEU A 282 -3.70 5.42 -16.23
C LEU A 282 -4.00 5.82 -17.67
N LEU A 283 -4.22 7.11 -17.95
CA LEU A 283 -4.44 7.60 -19.32
C LEU A 283 -3.20 7.31 -20.20
N PHE A 284 -2.01 7.56 -19.67
CA PHE A 284 -0.77 7.20 -20.35
C PHE A 284 -0.65 5.69 -20.58
N ALA A 285 -1.04 4.85 -19.61
CA ALA A 285 -1.03 3.40 -19.75
C ALA A 285 -2.04 2.91 -20.80
N MET A 286 -3.25 3.47 -20.84
CA MET A 286 -4.24 3.15 -21.87
C MET A 286 -3.71 3.46 -23.28
N TRP A 287 -2.99 4.58 -23.42
CA TRP A 287 -2.32 4.92 -24.67
C TRP A 287 -1.14 3.99 -24.98
N ALA A 288 -0.15 3.89 -24.09
CA ALA A 288 1.09 3.17 -24.33
C ALA A 288 0.93 1.64 -24.41
N MET A 289 0.10 1.06 -23.53
CA MET A 289 -0.12 -0.38 -23.42
C MET A 289 -1.34 -0.88 -24.19
N GLY A 290 -2.25 0.03 -24.56
CA GLY A 290 -3.49 -0.25 -25.29
C GLY A 290 -3.45 0.25 -26.74
N TYR A 291 -3.79 1.52 -26.93
CA TYR A 291 -4.03 2.11 -28.26
C TYR A 291 -2.79 2.13 -29.17
N ALA A 292 -1.60 2.45 -28.65
CA ALA A 292 -0.34 2.44 -29.40
C ALA A 292 0.01 1.04 -29.92
N ARG A 293 -0.57 -0.01 -29.31
CA ARG A 293 -0.40 -1.41 -29.68
C ARG A 293 -1.56 -1.97 -30.49
N LYS A 294 -2.45 -1.11 -30.98
CA LYS A 294 -3.60 -1.43 -31.82
C LYS A 294 -4.59 -2.40 -31.16
N LEU A 295 -4.66 -2.42 -29.82
CA LEU A 295 -5.70 -3.18 -29.11
C LEU A 295 -7.07 -2.49 -29.30
N PRO A 296 -8.15 -3.27 -29.51
CA PRO A 296 -9.48 -2.69 -29.65
C PRO A 296 -9.91 -2.05 -28.33
N ALA A 297 -10.57 -0.88 -28.40
CA ALA A 297 -11.02 -0.12 -27.23
C ALA A 297 -11.84 -0.99 -26.26
N LYS A 298 -12.68 -1.89 -26.78
CA LYS A 298 -13.47 -2.84 -25.98
C LYS A 298 -12.60 -3.73 -25.09
N ALA A 299 -11.47 -4.24 -25.60
CA ALA A 299 -10.57 -5.07 -24.81
C ALA A 299 -9.91 -4.28 -23.68
N ILE A 300 -9.52 -3.02 -23.95
CA ILE A 300 -8.97 -2.13 -22.93
C ILE A 300 -10.00 -1.93 -21.81
N MET A 301 -11.25 -1.60 -22.16
CA MET A 301 -12.31 -1.39 -21.16
C MET A 301 -12.61 -2.66 -20.34
N THR A 302 -12.65 -3.83 -20.97
CA THR A 302 -12.83 -5.10 -20.24
C THR A 302 -11.68 -5.35 -19.25
N THR A 303 -10.44 -5.07 -19.64
CA THR A 303 -9.28 -5.14 -18.74
C THR A 303 -9.43 -4.21 -17.53
N LEU A 304 -9.93 -2.98 -17.75
CA LEU A 304 -10.18 -2.03 -16.66
C LEU A 304 -11.29 -2.52 -15.71
N GLU A 305 -12.39 -3.04 -16.25
CA GLU A 305 -13.49 -3.59 -15.45
C GLU A 305 -13.04 -4.78 -14.58
N ASP A 306 -12.27 -5.70 -15.16
CA ASP A 306 -11.78 -6.87 -14.44
C ASP A 306 -10.79 -6.47 -13.34
N ALA A 307 -9.99 -5.43 -13.58
CA ALA A 307 -9.13 -4.86 -12.56
C ALA A 307 -9.93 -4.32 -11.37
N VAL A 308 -11.02 -3.58 -11.60
CA VAL A 308 -11.88 -3.07 -10.51
C VAL A 308 -12.51 -4.22 -9.72
N LYS A 309 -13.03 -5.25 -10.41
CA LYS A 309 -13.62 -6.43 -9.74
C LYS A 309 -12.60 -7.10 -8.80
N SER A 310 -11.33 -7.18 -9.22
CA SER A 310 -10.28 -7.85 -8.44
C SER A 310 -9.96 -7.16 -7.09
N ILE A 311 -10.18 -5.85 -6.99
CA ILE A 311 -9.88 -5.07 -5.77
C ILE A 311 -11.11 -4.61 -4.99
N ALA A 312 -12.33 -4.83 -5.50
CA ALA A 312 -13.56 -4.36 -4.87
C ALA A 312 -13.69 -4.83 -3.41
N MET A 313 -13.42 -6.11 -3.14
CA MET A 313 -13.45 -6.65 -1.79
C MET A 313 -12.37 -6.06 -0.87
N LEU A 314 -11.17 -5.79 -1.40
CA LEU A 314 -10.10 -5.16 -0.64
C LEU A 314 -10.49 -3.74 -0.21
N LEU A 315 -11.06 -2.95 -1.13
CA LEU A 315 -11.57 -1.61 -0.83
C LEU A 315 -12.67 -1.63 0.23
N LEU A 316 -13.63 -2.57 0.14
CA LEU A 316 -14.68 -2.71 1.15
C LEU A 316 -14.11 -3.02 2.53
N VAL A 317 -13.16 -3.95 2.63
CA VAL A 317 -12.51 -4.30 3.90
C VAL A 317 -11.77 -3.10 4.50
N ILE A 318 -11.05 -2.34 3.67
CA ILE A 318 -10.37 -1.10 4.10
C ILE A 318 -11.39 -0.08 4.61
N GLY A 319 -12.49 0.14 3.88
CA GLY A 319 -13.58 1.01 4.30
C GLY A 319 -14.22 0.57 5.62
N GLY A 320 -14.46 -0.73 5.80
CA GLY A 320 -14.97 -1.30 7.05
C GLY A 320 -14.00 -1.10 8.23
N GLY A 321 -12.69 -1.17 7.98
CA GLY A 321 -11.67 -0.83 8.98
C GLY A 321 -11.73 0.65 9.36
N GLY A 322 -11.96 1.54 8.38
CA GLY A 322 -12.22 2.97 8.59
C GLY A 322 -13.47 3.22 9.43
N ALA A 323 -14.57 2.49 9.17
CA ALA A 323 -15.78 2.54 9.98
C ALA A 323 -15.50 2.19 11.45
N PHE A 324 -14.82 1.06 11.67
CA PHE A 324 -14.48 0.59 13.01
C PHE A 324 -13.59 1.59 13.75
N LYS A 325 -12.55 2.11 13.08
CA LYS A 325 -11.68 3.17 13.61
C LYS A 325 -12.49 4.40 14.02
N GLN A 326 -13.40 4.88 13.18
CA GLN A 326 -14.15 6.10 13.47
C GLN A 326 -15.09 5.92 14.67
N VAL A 327 -15.72 4.76 14.81
CA VAL A 327 -16.52 4.42 16.00
C VAL A 327 -15.67 4.45 17.27
N LEU A 328 -14.44 3.93 17.23
CA LEU A 328 -13.56 3.98 18.41
C LEU A 328 -13.15 5.41 18.79
N ILE A 329 -12.96 6.28 17.78
CA ILE A 329 -12.65 7.69 18.00
C ILE A 329 -13.87 8.41 18.59
N ASP A 330 -15.03 8.29 17.94
CA ASP A 330 -16.27 8.97 18.35
C ASP A 330 -16.80 8.45 19.69
N GLY A 331 -16.53 7.19 20.01
CA GLY A 331 -16.84 6.57 21.30
C GLY A 331 -15.82 6.84 22.41
N GLY A 332 -14.84 7.73 22.20
CA GLY A 332 -13.95 8.24 23.27
C GLY A 332 -12.79 7.32 23.67
N VAL A 333 -12.56 6.21 22.95
CA VAL A 333 -11.49 5.26 23.30
C VAL A 333 -10.10 5.91 23.20
N GLY A 334 -9.91 6.84 22.25
CA GLY A 334 -8.66 7.57 22.09
C GLY A 334 -8.25 8.39 23.32
N ASP A 335 -9.20 9.07 23.96
CA ASP A 335 -8.95 9.86 25.17
C ASP A 335 -8.68 8.97 26.38
N SER A 336 -9.40 7.85 26.49
CA SER A 336 -9.15 6.84 27.52
C SER A 336 -7.76 6.22 27.42
N VAL A 337 -7.26 5.96 26.21
CA VAL A 337 -5.87 5.53 25.99
C VAL A 337 -4.89 6.64 26.36
N LYS A 338 -5.13 7.89 25.95
CA LYS A 338 -4.28 9.03 26.32
C LYS A 338 -4.12 9.17 27.83
N ASN A 339 -5.22 9.09 28.58
CA ASN A 339 -5.22 9.26 30.04
C ASN A 339 -4.47 8.15 30.79
N LEU A 340 -4.45 6.91 30.25
CA LEU A 340 -3.61 5.84 30.79
C LEU A 340 -2.12 6.18 30.70
N PHE A 341 -1.70 6.80 29.59
CA PHE A 341 -0.28 7.09 29.35
C PHE A 341 0.20 8.36 30.07
N VAL A 342 -0.66 9.36 30.27
CA VAL A 342 -0.31 10.62 30.98
C VAL A 342 0.05 10.37 32.46
N GLY A 343 -0.36 9.25 33.06
CA GLY A 343 -0.03 8.88 34.44
C GLY A 343 0.93 7.69 34.62
N SER A 344 1.35 7.02 33.54
CA SER A 344 2.26 5.87 33.62
C SER A 344 3.71 6.33 33.42
N GLY A 345 4.62 5.98 34.34
CA GLY A 345 6.08 6.20 34.19
C GLY A 345 6.73 5.37 33.06
N ILE A 346 5.93 4.84 32.13
CA ILE A 346 6.38 4.12 30.95
C ILE A 346 6.87 5.19 29.98
N SER A 347 8.19 5.24 29.77
CA SER A 347 8.81 6.07 28.71
C SER A 347 8.02 5.94 27.40
N PRO A 348 7.79 7.01 26.61
CA PRO A 348 7.03 6.94 25.36
C PRO A 348 7.65 6.03 24.28
N LEU A 349 8.90 5.60 24.44
CA LEU A 349 9.65 4.81 23.44
C LEU A 349 8.99 3.47 23.04
N PRO A 350 8.49 2.62 23.96
CA PRO A 350 7.79 1.39 23.60
C PRO A 350 6.40 1.66 22.97
N SER A 351 5.79 2.83 23.23
CA SER A 351 4.48 3.19 22.69
C SER A 351 4.52 3.60 21.21
N LEU A 352 5.64 4.19 20.76
CA LEU A 352 5.96 4.38 19.34
C LEU A 352 6.17 3.02 18.63
N GLN A 353 6.78 2.06 19.32
CA GLN A 353 6.88 0.67 18.84
C GLN A 353 5.50 0.01 18.71
N PHE A 354 4.56 0.28 19.63
CA PHE A 354 3.22 -0.32 19.61
C PHE A 354 2.39 0.10 18.39
N LYS A 355 2.49 1.35 17.93
CA LYS A 355 1.88 1.80 16.66
C LYS A 355 2.48 1.06 15.46
N CYS A 356 3.75 0.63 15.56
CA CYS A 356 4.47 -0.13 14.55
C CYS A 356 4.17 -1.65 14.62
N ASN A 357 3.87 -2.18 15.82
CA ASN A 357 3.73 -3.61 16.07
C ASN A 357 2.28 -4.14 15.96
N THR A 358 1.26 -3.26 15.96
CA THR A 358 -0.14 -3.67 15.74
C THR A 358 -0.47 -4.10 14.30
N LEU A 359 0.48 -4.04 13.37
CA LEU A 359 0.35 -4.64 12.03
C LEU A 359 1.06 -6.00 11.88
N THR A 360 1.66 -6.52 12.96
CA THR A 360 2.45 -7.76 12.94
C THR A 360 2.14 -8.65 14.12
N THR A 361 0.90 -9.12 14.24
CA THR A 361 0.63 -10.41 14.91
C THR A 361 -0.39 -11.20 14.09
N ARG A 362 0.12 -12.28 13.48
CA ARG A 362 -0.59 -13.33 12.71
C ARG A 362 -1.25 -14.34 13.67
N PRO A 363 -2.12 -15.26 13.21
CA PRO A 363 -2.56 -15.53 11.83
C PRO A 363 -3.98 -15.11 11.50
#